data_AF-A0AB36F0A2-F1
#
_entry.id   AF-A0AB36F0A2-F1
#
_cell.length_a   1.000
_cell.length_b   1.000
_cell.length_c   1.000
_cell.angle_alpha   90.00
_cell.angle_beta   90.00
_cell.angle_gamma   90.00
#
_symmetry.space_group_name_H-M   'P 1'
#
loop_
_entity.id
_entity.type
_entity.pdbx_description
1 polymer ?
#
loop_
_entity_poly.entity_id
_entity_poly.type
_entity_poly.pdbx_seq_one_letter_code
_entity_poly.pdbx_strand_id
1 'polypeptide(L)'
;MGVVGFDFLLDLYLRLFKYDGSEFNRQTGMVTIARRFRKPFVAPFYEFDTTMEFRPGPHGSGGMALWMHHRYADCELFLGGKMHPLGLTPEEALAFWDCLQRYMDISQPLPELPVLEQFRHLDPITAAHDRQSKREARYWREMPYRAWQGRGQHETMKRNQKYPWQQQPCILQARIDPALSIEAYYRSQEAKGIHATPKADDFDNIHRG
;
A
#
# COMPACT_ATOMS: atom_id res chain seq x y z
N MET A 1 33.76 23.02 20.80
CA MET A 1 33.26 22.73 19.45
C MET A 1 32.30 21.56 19.58
N GLY A 2 31.01 21.88 19.75
CA GLY A 2 29.99 20.93 20.19
C GLY A 2 29.74 19.86 19.14
N VAL A 3 29.92 18.60 19.53
CA VAL A 3 29.45 17.44 18.78
C VAL A 3 27.93 17.50 18.85
N VAL A 4 27.28 18.00 17.81
CA VAL A 4 25.84 17.81 17.64
C VAL A 4 25.66 16.31 17.45
N GLY A 5 25.28 15.62 18.54
CA GLY A 5 25.10 14.19 18.54
C GLY A 5 24.08 13.78 17.48
N PHE A 6 24.31 12.63 16.87
CA PHE A 6 23.38 12.03 15.90
C PHE A 6 21.94 11.99 16.45
N ASP A 7 21.78 11.81 17.76
CA ASP A 7 20.49 11.84 18.45
C ASP A 7 19.78 13.20 18.37
N PHE A 8 20.52 14.32 18.44
CA PHE A 8 19.93 15.66 18.27
C PHE A 8 19.52 15.90 16.82
N LEU A 9 20.33 15.45 15.86
CA LEU A 9 19.98 15.52 14.44
C LEU A 9 18.77 14.64 14.12
N LEU A 10 18.66 13.47 14.76
CA LEU A 10 17.52 12.57 14.62
C LEU A 10 16.26 13.16 15.28
N ASP A 11 16.34 13.73 16.48
CA ASP A 11 15.21 14.40 17.15
C ASP A 11 14.72 15.61 16.33
N LEU A 12 15.65 16.44 15.83
CA LEU A 12 15.31 17.56 14.96
C LEU A 12 14.68 17.07 13.64
N TYR A 13 15.21 16.00 13.04
CA TYR A 13 14.65 15.38 11.84
C TYR A 13 13.24 14.85 12.10
N LEU A 14 12.99 14.11 13.18
CA LEU A 14 11.68 13.55 13.52
C LEU A 14 10.65 14.64 13.87
N ARG A 15 11.08 15.77 14.45
CA ARG A 15 10.20 16.93 14.70
C ARG A 15 9.82 17.67 13.42
N LEU A 16 10.75 17.78 12.47
CA LEU A 16 10.52 18.47 11.20
C LEU A 16 9.79 17.58 10.18
N PHE A 17 10.10 16.29 10.15
CA PHE A 17 9.54 15.31 9.22
C PHE A 17 8.71 14.28 9.97
N LYS A 18 7.48 14.67 10.31
CA LYS A 18 6.51 13.78 10.98
C LYS A 18 6.06 12.63 10.08
N TYR A 19 6.11 12.83 8.76
CA TYR A 19 5.79 11.84 7.73
C TYR A 19 6.75 12.03 6.56
N ASP A 20 7.14 10.93 5.91
CA ASP A 20 8.02 10.96 4.72
C ASP A 20 7.37 11.73 3.54
N GLY A 21 6.05 11.94 3.57
CA GLY A 21 5.28 12.54 2.46
C GLY A 21 4.82 11.50 1.44
N SER A 22 5.07 10.21 1.72
CA SER A 22 4.50 9.10 0.96
C SER A 22 3.08 8.81 1.45
N GLU A 23 2.13 8.62 0.53
CA GLU A 23 0.73 8.35 0.85
C GLU A 23 0.06 7.43 -0.16
N PHE A 24 -0.90 6.64 0.33
CA PHE A 24 -1.87 5.91 -0.48
C PHE A 24 -3.20 6.65 -0.37
N ASN A 25 -3.59 7.35 -1.44
CA ASN A 25 -4.80 8.15 -1.43
C ASN A 25 -5.96 7.37 -2.04
N ARG A 26 -6.86 6.89 -1.18
CA ARG A 26 -8.06 6.14 -1.58
C ARG A 26 -8.99 6.96 -2.48
N GLN A 27 -9.15 8.27 -2.23
CA GLN A 27 -10.12 9.09 -2.98
C GLN A 27 -9.66 9.38 -4.40
N THR A 28 -8.36 9.61 -4.59
CA THR A 28 -7.78 9.88 -5.91
C THR A 28 -7.30 8.62 -6.63
N GLY A 29 -7.09 7.53 -5.90
CA GLY A 29 -6.49 6.29 -6.43
C GLY A 29 -4.99 6.40 -6.69
N MET A 30 -4.35 7.47 -6.23
CA MET A 30 -2.94 7.76 -6.48
C MET A 30 -2.05 7.29 -5.33
N VAL A 31 -0.85 6.86 -5.69
CA VAL A 31 0.24 6.54 -4.77
C VAL A 31 1.30 7.63 -4.91
N THR A 32 1.57 8.31 -3.81
CA THR A 32 2.65 9.30 -3.72
C THR A 32 3.81 8.65 -2.96
N ILE A 33 5.00 8.69 -3.55
CA ILE A 33 6.23 8.19 -2.96
C ILE A 33 7.18 9.37 -2.85
N ALA A 34 7.48 9.78 -1.62
CA ALA A 34 8.46 10.81 -1.40
C ALA A 34 9.87 10.31 -1.73
N ARG A 35 10.66 11.18 -2.34
CA ARG A 35 12.04 10.90 -2.73
C ARG A 35 12.94 11.96 -2.11
N ARG A 36 14.00 11.52 -1.43
CA ARG A 36 14.96 12.44 -0.81
C ARG A 36 15.62 13.30 -1.90
N PHE A 37 15.54 14.62 -1.73
CA PHE A 37 16.10 15.62 -2.66
C PHE A 37 15.59 15.57 -4.12
N ARG A 38 14.45 14.90 -4.38
CA ARG A 38 13.80 14.86 -5.69
C ARG A 38 12.31 15.15 -5.55
N LYS A 39 11.64 15.45 -6.67
CA LYS A 39 10.18 15.55 -6.68
C LYS A 39 9.56 14.20 -6.27
N PRO A 40 8.44 14.21 -5.52
CA PRO A 40 7.74 12.99 -5.18
C PRO A 40 7.27 12.29 -6.46
N PHE A 41 7.26 10.97 -6.42
CA PHE A 41 6.76 10.13 -7.50
C PHE A 41 5.29 9.83 -7.25
N VAL A 42 4.43 10.28 -8.14
CA VAL A 42 2.97 10.15 -8.06
C VAL A 42 2.51 9.31 -9.24
N ALA A 43 1.85 8.18 -8.99
CA ALA A 43 1.31 7.33 -10.04
C ALA A 43 0.03 6.62 -9.57
N PRO A 44 -0.89 6.26 -10.47
CA PRO A 44 -2.07 5.47 -10.12
C PRO A 44 -1.71 4.11 -9.52
N PHE A 45 -2.48 3.65 -8.52
CA PHE A 45 -2.20 2.38 -7.81
C PHE A 45 -2.19 1.14 -8.71
N TYR A 46 -3.06 1.09 -9.72
CA TYR A 46 -3.14 -0.06 -10.63
C TYR A 46 -1.97 -0.18 -11.61
N GLU A 47 -1.06 0.81 -11.66
CA GLU A 47 0.20 0.74 -12.42
C GLU A 47 1.31 0.02 -11.64
N PHE A 48 1.06 -0.34 -10.39
CA PHE A 48 2.01 -1.07 -9.57
C PHE A 48 1.68 -2.56 -9.52
N ASP A 49 2.69 -3.37 -9.80
CA ASP A 49 2.64 -4.81 -9.64
C ASP A 49 3.34 -5.23 -8.35
N THR A 50 2.71 -6.11 -7.59
CA THR A 50 3.22 -6.55 -6.29
C THR A 50 3.95 -7.87 -6.40
N THR A 51 5.15 -7.92 -5.83
CA THR A 51 5.93 -9.15 -5.67
C THR A 51 6.08 -9.46 -4.18
N MET A 52 6.22 -10.76 -3.87
CA MET A 52 6.46 -11.25 -2.52
C MET A 52 7.88 -11.81 -2.46
N GLU A 53 8.70 -11.22 -1.60
CA GLU A 53 10.10 -11.61 -1.40
C GLU A 53 10.28 -12.21 0.01
N PHE A 54 10.91 -13.38 0.10
CA PHE A 54 11.33 -13.92 1.39
C PHE A 54 12.59 -13.21 1.86
N ARG A 55 12.52 -12.58 3.04
CA ARG A 55 13.66 -11.89 3.66
C ARG A 55 14.19 -12.72 4.82
N PRO A 56 15.38 -13.33 4.68
CA PRO A 56 16.03 -13.98 5.80
C PRO A 56 16.53 -12.91 6.78
N GLY A 57 16.15 -13.05 8.03
CA GLY A 57 16.69 -12.28 9.14
C GLY A 57 18.02 -12.87 9.62
N PRO A 58 18.79 -12.09 10.41
CA PRO A 58 20.17 -12.44 10.77
C PRO A 58 20.32 -13.75 11.56
N HIS A 59 19.27 -14.20 12.24
CA HIS A 59 19.28 -15.38 13.12
C HIS A 59 18.52 -16.57 12.53
N GLY A 60 18.26 -16.58 11.22
CA GLY A 60 17.49 -17.63 10.54
C GLY A 60 15.97 -17.52 10.73
N SER A 61 15.49 -16.59 11.56
CA SER A 61 14.12 -16.08 11.45
C SER A 61 13.98 -15.30 10.16
N GLY A 62 12.88 -15.43 9.45
CA GLY A 62 12.64 -14.69 8.23
C GLY A 62 11.16 -14.63 7.96
N GLY A 63 10.75 -13.76 7.05
CA GLY A 63 9.37 -13.75 6.60
C GLY A 63 9.21 -13.03 5.29
N MET A 64 7.97 -13.01 4.84
CA MET A 64 7.61 -12.42 3.58
C MET A 64 7.54 -10.90 3.71
N ALA A 65 8.05 -10.22 2.70
CA ALA A 65 7.88 -8.79 2.53
C ALA A 65 7.33 -8.51 1.13
N LEU A 66 6.47 -7.50 1.05
CA LEU A 66 5.88 -7.09 -0.21
C LEU A 66 6.64 -5.92 -0.82
N TRP A 67 6.86 -6.03 -2.12
CA TRP A 67 7.37 -4.96 -2.96
C TRP A 67 6.33 -4.59 -3.98
N MET A 68 6.22 -3.30 -4.28
CA MET A 68 5.42 -2.80 -5.39
C MET A 68 6.35 -2.20 -6.43
N HIS A 69 6.33 -2.73 -7.64
CA HIS A 69 7.12 -2.26 -8.77
C HIS A 69 6.21 -1.52 -9.73
N HIS A 70 6.62 -0.31 -10.12
CA HIS A 70 5.89 0.45 -11.11
C HIS A 70 6.15 -0.13 -12.51
N ARG A 71 5.09 -0.40 -13.30
CA ARG A 71 5.21 -1.08 -14.60
C ARG A 71 6.06 -0.34 -15.64
N TYR A 72 6.00 0.99 -15.64
CA TYR A 72 6.56 1.80 -16.72
C TYR A 72 7.85 2.55 -16.38
N ALA A 73 8.16 2.68 -15.09
CA ALA A 73 9.24 3.52 -14.62
C ALA A 73 10.03 2.76 -13.56
N ASP A 74 11.31 3.05 -13.44
CA ASP A 74 12.17 2.48 -12.42
C ASP A 74 11.82 3.10 -11.05
N CYS A 75 10.76 2.56 -10.44
CA CYS A 75 10.27 2.96 -9.14
C CYS A 75 9.76 1.72 -8.40
N GLU A 76 10.39 1.45 -7.27
CA GLU A 76 10.04 0.35 -6.39
C GLU A 76 9.68 0.89 -5.02
N LEU A 77 8.66 0.31 -4.41
CA LEU A 77 8.18 0.64 -3.08
C LEU A 77 8.21 -0.60 -2.21
N PHE A 78 9.09 -0.58 -1.21
CA PHE A 78 9.13 -1.59 -0.18
C PHE A 78 8.07 -1.31 0.89
N LEU A 79 7.15 -2.24 1.10
CA LEU A 79 6.10 -2.11 2.12
C LEU A 79 6.55 -2.61 3.49
N GLY A 80 7.56 -3.50 3.53
CA GLY A 80 8.15 -3.99 4.76
C GLY A 80 8.79 -2.86 5.58
N GLY A 81 8.49 -2.80 6.87
CA GLY A 81 9.00 -1.75 7.75
C GLY A 81 8.35 -0.36 7.57
N LYS A 82 7.63 -0.12 6.47
CA LYS A 82 6.80 1.08 6.27
C LYS A 82 5.35 0.86 6.70
N MET A 83 4.72 -0.21 6.21
CA MET A 83 3.28 -0.46 6.37
C MET A 83 2.96 -1.76 7.09
N HIS A 84 3.86 -2.75 7.03
CA HIS A 84 3.70 -4.01 7.73
C HIS A 84 5.02 -4.43 8.40
N PRO A 85 4.97 -5.24 9.48
CA PRO A 85 6.18 -5.73 10.12
C PRO A 85 6.96 -6.66 9.19
N LEU A 86 8.29 -6.69 9.36
CA LEU A 86 9.11 -7.72 8.75
C LEU A 86 8.82 -9.04 9.46
N GLY A 87 8.50 -10.10 8.71
CA GLY A 87 8.21 -11.42 9.29
C GLY A 87 6.82 -12.00 9.04
N LEU A 88 6.06 -11.49 8.06
CA LEU A 88 4.74 -12.06 7.75
C LEU A 88 4.87 -13.49 7.24
N THR A 89 3.90 -14.35 7.59
CA THR A 89 3.73 -15.61 6.86
C THR A 89 3.25 -15.32 5.43
N PRO A 90 3.41 -16.25 4.47
CA PRO A 90 2.91 -16.05 3.11
C PRO A 90 1.43 -15.68 3.07
N GLU A 91 0.59 -16.32 3.88
CA GLU A 91 -0.85 -16.09 3.92
C GLU A 91 -1.20 -14.74 4.53
N GLU A 92 -0.42 -14.27 5.51
CA GLU A 92 -0.56 -12.94 6.08
C GLU A 92 -0.14 -11.85 5.09
N ALA A 93 0.92 -12.07 4.32
CA ALA A 93 1.33 -11.17 3.24
C ALA A 93 0.24 -11.06 2.17
N LEU A 94 -0.38 -12.17 1.79
CA LEU A 94 -1.50 -12.18 0.84
C LEU A 94 -2.75 -11.49 1.39
N ALA A 95 -3.09 -11.73 2.66
CA ALA A 95 -4.19 -11.04 3.32
C ALA A 95 -3.96 -9.53 3.45
N PHE A 96 -2.71 -9.12 3.73
CA PHE A 96 -2.34 -7.72 3.78
C PHE A 96 -2.44 -7.06 2.40
N TRP A 97 -1.99 -7.74 1.34
CA TRP A 97 -2.14 -7.25 -0.03
C TRP A 97 -3.62 -7.06 -0.41
N ASP A 98 -4.47 -8.04 -0.10
CA ASP A 98 -5.93 -7.94 -0.29
C ASP A 98 -6.53 -6.77 0.50
N CYS A 99 -6.09 -6.53 1.74
CA CYS A 99 -6.51 -5.37 2.51
C CYS A 99 -6.09 -4.05 1.83
N LEU A 100 -4.87 -3.96 1.31
CA LEU A 100 -4.39 -2.77 0.62
C LEU A 100 -5.16 -2.52 -0.69
N GLN A 101 -5.44 -3.56 -1.47
CA GLN A 101 -6.28 -3.48 -2.67
C GLN A 101 -7.69 -2.99 -2.33
N ARG A 102 -8.34 -3.58 -1.31
CA ARG A 102 -9.66 -3.12 -0.84
C ARG A 102 -9.65 -1.69 -0.32
N TYR A 103 -8.57 -1.28 0.35
CA TYR A 103 -8.39 0.10 0.80
C TYR A 103 -8.29 1.08 -0.37
N MET A 104 -7.65 0.70 -1.48
CA MET A 104 -7.56 1.57 -2.66
C MET A 104 -8.81 1.52 -3.55
N ASP A 105 -9.59 0.44 -3.48
CA ASP A 105 -10.85 0.30 -4.22
C ASP A 105 -12.00 1.01 -3.50
N ILE A 106 -12.44 2.13 -4.10
CA ILE A 106 -13.55 2.94 -3.56
C ILE A 106 -14.87 2.15 -3.62
N SER A 107 -15.05 1.22 -4.56
CA SER A 107 -16.30 0.47 -4.73
C SER A 107 -16.58 -0.51 -3.59
N GLN A 108 -15.56 -0.89 -2.84
CA GLN A 108 -15.63 -1.83 -1.72
C GLN A 108 -15.56 -1.11 -0.37
N PRO A 109 -16.17 -1.65 0.70
CA PRO A 109 -16.00 -1.09 2.03
C PRO A 109 -14.54 -1.18 2.51
N LEU A 110 -14.16 -0.29 3.41
CA LEU A 110 -12.84 -0.26 4.02
C LEU A 110 -12.51 -1.60 4.70
N PRO A 111 -11.27 -2.08 4.58
CA PRO A 111 -10.86 -3.33 5.21
C PRO A 111 -10.96 -3.24 6.74
N GLU A 112 -11.09 -4.41 7.36
CA GLU A 112 -11.27 -4.55 8.79
C GLU A 112 -9.94 -4.41 9.55
N LEU A 113 -9.56 -3.16 9.82
CA LEU A 113 -8.34 -2.82 10.54
C LEU A 113 -8.63 -1.87 11.70
N PRO A 114 -8.02 -2.07 12.89
CA PRO A 114 -8.19 -1.18 14.03
C PRO A 114 -7.89 0.29 13.71
N VAL A 115 -6.85 0.55 12.89
CA VAL A 115 -6.45 1.91 12.50
C VAL A 115 -7.49 2.63 11.66
N LEU A 116 -8.32 1.90 10.92
CA LEU A 116 -9.35 2.46 10.05
C LEU A 116 -10.68 2.68 10.76
N GLU A 117 -10.88 2.12 11.96
CA GLU A 117 -12.14 2.20 12.71
C GLU A 117 -12.63 3.65 12.86
N GLN A 118 -11.72 4.55 13.21
CA GLN A 118 -12.04 5.98 13.40
C GLN A 118 -12.52 6.68 12.12
N PHE A 119 -12.22 6.13 10.93
CA PHE A 119 -12.56 6.75 9.65
C PHE A 119 -13.73 6.07 8.94
N ARG A 120 -14.21 4.91 9.42
CA ARG A 120 -15.26 4.13 8.73
C ARG A 120 -16.56 4.90 8.50
N HIS A 121 -16.92 5.77 9.43
CA HIS A 121 -18.13 6.59 9.33
C HIS A 121 -18.03 7.72 8.30
N LEU A 122 -16.81 8.09 7.88
CA LEU A 122 -16.56 9.11 6.87
C LEU A 122 -16.70 8.58 5.44
N ASP A 123 -16.53 7.26 5.25
CA ASP A 123 -16.66 6.62 3.94
C ASP A 123 -18.12 6.17 3.72
N PRO A 124 -18.83 6.70 2.71
CA PRO A 124 -20.26 6.43 2.52
C PRO A 124 -20.56 4.95 2.22
N ILE A 125 -19.67 4.27 1.50
CA ILE A 125 -19.81 2.86 1.13
C ILE A 125 -19.61 1.98 2.35
N THR A 126 -18.55 2.22 3.13
CA THR A 126 -18.34 1.55 4.41
C THR A 126 -19.48 1.80 5.39
N ALA A 127 -19.96 3.05 5.51
CA ALA A 127 -21.05 3.39 6.41
C ALA A 127 -22.38 2.71 6.02
N ALA A 128 -22.65 2.52 4.73
CA ALA A 128 -23.82 1.77 4.26
C ALA A 128 -23.69 0.27 4.56
N HIS A 129 -22.51 -0.30 4.29
CA HIS A 129 -22.19 -1.70 4.58
C HIS A 129 -22.28 -2.00 6.09
N ASP A 130 -21.76 -1.12 6.94
CA ASP A 130 -21.77 -1.27 8.40
C ASP A 130 -23.20 -1.19 8.96
N ARG A 131 -24.07 -0.35 8.38
CA ARG A 131 -25.51 -0.31 8.71
C ARG A 131 -26.23 -1.60 8.33
N GLN A 132 -25.92 -2.16 7.16
CA GLN A 132 -26.54 -3.40 6.69
C GLN A 132 -26.09 -4.62 7.51
N SER A 133 -24.81 -4.69 7.84
CA SER A 133 -24.22 -5.78 8.64
C SER A 133 -24.46 -5.64 10.14
N LYS A 134 -25.05 -4.51 10.59
CA LYS A 134 -25.25 -4.16 12.01
C LYS A 134 -23.96 -4.23 12.82
N ARG A 135 -22.85 -3.84 12.20
CA ARG A 135 -21.54 -3.79 12.85
C ARG A 135 -21.54 -2.76 13.98
N GLU A 136 -20.93 -3.12 15.12
CA GLU A 136 -20.68 -2.17 16.20
C GLU A 136 -19.64 -1.11 15.80
N ALA A 137 -19.94 0.16 16.04
CA ALA A 137 -19.10 1.29 15.63
C ALA A 137 -17.75 1.37 16.38
N ARG A 138 -17.65 0.76 17.55
CA ARG A 138 -16.45 0.75 18.41
C ARG A 138 -15.90 -0.66 18.62
N TYR A 139 -16.16 -1.57 17.69
CA TYR A 139 -15.77 -2.98 17.78
C TYR A 139 -14.31 -3.18 18.20
N TRP A 140 -13.35 -2.54 17.52
CA TRP A 140 -11.92 -2.69 17.82
C TRP A 140 -11.52 -2.00 19.11
N ARG A 141 -12.10 -0.82 19.39
CA ARG A 141 -11.86 -0.10 20.66
C ARG A 141 -12.42 -0.84 21.88
N GLU A 142 -13.57 -1.48 21.76
CA GLU A 142 -14.21 -2.23 22.84
C GLU A 142 -13.65 -3.65 22.98
N MET A 143 -13.01 -4.19 21.94
CA MET A 143 -12.35 -5.48 22.00
C MET A 143 -11.18 -5.45 23.00
N PRO A 144 -11.24 -6.22 24.10
CA PRO A 144 -10.14 -6.24 25.06
C PRO A 144 -8.93 -6.95 24.44
N TYR A 145 -7.74 -6.38 24.63
CA TYR A 145 -6.50 -6.91 24.07
C TYR A 145 -6.26 -8.39 24.40
N ARG A 146 -6.62 -8.83 25.61
CA ARG A 146 -6.53 -10.25 26.01
C ARG A 146 -7.43 -11.17 25.18
N ALA A 147 -8.61 -10.71 24.76
CA ALA A 147 -9.49 -11.50 23.90
C ALA A 147 -8.94 -11.55 22.46
N TRP A 148 -8.36 -10.45 21.97
CA TRP A 148 -7.66 -10.45 20.69
C TRP A 148 -6.49 -11.45 20.70
N GLN A 149 -5.62 -11.35 21.70
CA GLN A 149 -4.46 -12.24 21.82
C GLN A 149 -4.86 -13.71 22.04
N GLY A 150 -5.88 -13.97 22.85
CA GLY A 150 -6.29 -15.33 23.22
C GLY A 150 -7.12 -16.07 22.17
N ARG A 151 -7.89 -15.36 21.34
CA ARG A 151 -8.78 -15.96 20.33
C ARG A 151 -8.71 -15.26 18.98
N GLY A 152 -8.90 -13.94 18.95
CA GLY A 152 -9.06 -13.19 17.71
C GLY A 152 -7.89 -13.31 16.72
N GLN A 153 -6.65 -13.27 17.22
CA GLN A 153 -5.46 -13.43 16.41
C GLN A 153 -5.39 -14.83 15.80
N HIS A 154 -5.53 -15.88 16.63
CA HIS A 154 -5.46 -17.26 16.16
C HIS A 154 -6.57 -17.60 15.16
N GLU A 155 -7.80 -17.14 15.42
CA GLU A 155 -8.93 -17.32 14.51
C GLU A 155 -8.70 -16.62 13.17
N THR A 156 -8.16 -15.39 13.19
CA THR A 156 -7.83 -14.63 11.99
C THR A 156 -6.73 -15.33 11.19
N MET A 157 -5.65 -15.76 11.84
CA MET A 157 -4.57 -16.52 11.20
C MET A 157 -5.10 -17.82 10.58
N LYS A 158 -5.93 -18.57 11.31
CA LYS A 158 -6.55 -19.81 10.81
C LYS A 158 -7.48 -19.56 9.63
N ARG A 159 -8.23 -18.46 9.64
CA ARG A 159 -9.08 -18.05 8.51
C ARG A 159 -8.23 -17.72 7.29
N ASN A 160 -7.17 -16.93 7.46
CA ASN A 160 -6.26 -16.57 6.38
C ASN A 160 -5.58 -17.82 5.81
N GLN A 161 -5.11 -18.75 6.65
CA GLN A 161 -4.51 -20.00 6.18
C GLN A 161 -5.48 -20.89 5.37
N LYS A 162 -6.76 -20.90 5.74
CA LYS A 162 -7.78 -21.69 5.05
C LYS A 162 -8.30 -21.03 3.79
N TYR A 163 -8.10 -19.74 3.61
CA TYR A 163 -8.62 -19.01 2.47
C TYR A 163 -7.91 -19.48 1.19
N PRO A 164 -8.64 -19.77 0.10
CA PRO A 164 -8.04 -20.20 -1.15
C PRO A 164 -7.38 -19.00 -1.84
N TRP A 165 -6.18 -18.62 -1.42
CA TRP A 165 -5.43 -17.54 -2.06
C TRP A 165 -5.02 -17.92 -3.49
N GLN A 166 -4.79 -16.90 -4.32
CA GLN A 166 -4.20 -17.04 -5.67
C GLN A 166 -4.85 -18.11 -6.56
N GLN A 167 -6.18 -18.22 -6.55
CA GLN A 167 -6.90 -19.14 -7.44
C GLN A 167 -6.76 -18.76 -8.92
N GLN A 168 -6.55 -17.47 -9.20
CA GLN A 168 -6.29 -16.97 -10.54
C GLN A 168 -4.79 -16.86 -10.78
N PRO A 169 -4.33 -17.08 -12.03
CA PRO A 169 -2.92 -16.93 -12.36
C PRO A 169 -2.46 -15.50 -12.03
N CYS A 170 -1.28 -15.38 -11.41
CA CYS A 170 -0.62 -14.09 -11.24
C CYS A 170 -0.18 -13.59 -12.62
N ILE A 171 -0.83 -12.55 -13.13
CA ILE A 171 -0.48 -11.96 -14.42
C ILE A 171 0.33 -10.69 -14.17
N LEU A 172 1.65 -10.83 -14.14
CA LEU A 172 2.55 -9.69 -14.25
C LEU A 172 2.51 -9.22 -15.71
N GLN A 173 1.98 -8.02 -15.93
CA GLN A 173 1.84 -7.46 -17.27
C GLN A 173 2.76 -6.26 -17.43
N ALA A 174 3.63 -6.31 -18.42
CA ALA A 174 4.45 -5.14 -18.77
C ALA A 174 3.62 -3.94 -19.24
N ARG A 175 2.36 -4.15 -19.69
CA ARG A 175 1.44 -3.10 -20.15
C ARG A 175 0.00 -3.42 -19.76
N ILE A 176 -0.77 -2.40 -19.38
CA ILE A 176 -2.22 -2.50 -19.10
C ILE A 176 -3.00 -2.94 -20.35
N ASP A 177 -2.72 -2.29 -21.48
CA ASP A 177 -3.25 -2.66 -22.78
C ASP A 177 -2.08 -2.89 -23.75
N PRO A 178 -1.91 -4.10 -24.31
CA PRO A 178 -0.86 -4.38 -25.28
C PRO A 178 -0.93 -3.49 -26.54
N ALA A 179 -2.14 -3.06 -26.92
CA ALA A 179 -2.40 -2.27 -28.14
C ALA A 179 -2.11 -0.78 -27.94
N LEU A 180 -2.10 -0.28 -26.70
CA LEU A 180 -1.88 1.13 -26.39
C LEU A 180 -0.38 1.39 -26.17
N SER A 181 0.17 2.42 -26.84
CA SER A 181 1.51 2.91 -26.49
C SER A 181 1.49 3.56 -25.11
N ILE A 182 2.60 3.45 -24.38
CA ILE A 182 2.74 4.05 -23.05
C ILE A 182 2.53 5.57 -23.11
N GLU A 183 3.05 6.22 -24.15
CA GLU A 183 2.81 7.64 -24.41
C GLU A 183 1.31 7.97 -24.57
N ALA A 184 0.60 7.25 -25.46
CA ALA A 184 -0.82 7.51 -25.70
C ALA A 184 -1.67 7.29 -24.44
N TYR A 185 -1.28 6.30 -23.63
CA TYR A 185 -1.87 6.08 -22.32
C TYR A 185 -1.71 7.29 -21.41
N TYR A 186 -0.48 7.78 -21.18
CA TYR A 186 -0.26 8.94 -20.30
C TYR A 186 -0.88 10.23 -20.86
N ARG A 187 -0.88 10.44 -22.18
CA ARG A 187 -1.62 11.56 -22.79
C ARG A 187 -3.11 11.52 -22.45
N SER A 188 -3.70 10.32 -22.48
CA SER A 188 -5.10 10.14 -22.11
C SER A 188 -5.36 10.43 -20.63
N GLN A 189 -4.39 10.14 -19.75
CA GLN A 189 -4.49 10.45 -18.32
C GLN A 189 -4.30 11.95 -18.05
N GLU A 190 -3.35 12.59 -18.72
CA GLU A 190 -3.14 14.04 -18.69
C GLU A 190 -4.40 14.78 -19.15
N ALA A 191 -5.07 14.29 -20.21
CA ALA A 191 -6.34 14.84 -20.69
C ALA A 191 -7.50 14.69 -19.68
N LYS A 192 -7.45 13.67 -18.81
CA LYS A 192 -8.40 13.49 -17.69
C LYS A 192 -8.04 14.33 -16.46
N GLY A 193 -6.96 15.12 -16.52
CA GLY A 193 -6.47 15.92 -15.40
C GLY A 193 -5.70 15.13 -14.34
N ILE A 194 -5.29 13.89 -14.64
CA ILE A 194 -4.46 13.08 -13.75
C ILE A 194 -3.00 13.44 -14.00
N HIS A 195 -2.37 14.08 -13.01
CA HIS A 195 -0.97 14.47 -13.07
C HIS A 195 -0.08 13.39 -12.42
N ALA A 196 0.34 12.42 -13.24
CA ALA A 196 1.35 11.44 -12.85
C ALA A 196 2.77 12.02 -13.01
N THR A 197 3.74 11.47 -12.28
CA THR A 197 5.16 11.84 -12.39
C THR A 197 5.81 11.34 -13.68
N PRO A 198 5.61 10.07 -14.11
CA PRO A 198 5.90 9.71 -15.48
C PRO A 198 4.96 10.52 -16.38
N LYS A 199 5.56 11.35 -17.24
CA LYS A 199 4.82 12.14 -18.23
C LYS A 199 4.77 11.39 -19.55
N ALA A 200 3.81 11.75 -20.39
CA ALA A 200 3.77 11.19 -21.74
C ALA A 200 5.08 11.43 -22.52
N ASP A 201 5.66 12.62 -22.37
CA ASP A 201 6.91 13.03 -23.01
C ASP A 201 8.09 12.12 -22.65
N ASP A 202 8.10 11.52 -21.44
CA ASP A 202 9.17 10.63 -20.98
C ASP A 202 9.23 9.31 -21.78
N PHE A 203 8.16 9.00 -22.53
CA PHE A 203 8.02 7.77 -23.30
C PHE A 203 7.94 8.00 -24.81
N ASP A 204 8.13 9.23 -25.27
CA ASP A 204 8.13 9.51 -26.70
C ASP A 204 9.37 8.86 -27.38
N ASN A 205 9.27 8.66 -28.69
CA ASN A 205 10.36 8.08 -29.47
C ASN A 205 11.53 9.06 -29.67
N ILE A 206 11.39 10.33 -29.27
CA ILE A 206 12.34 11.41 -29.53
C ILE A 206 13.39 11.48 -28.41
N HIS A 207 12.99 11.20 -27.17
CA HIS A 207 13.84 11.26 -25.97
C HIS A 207 14.43 9.88 -25.57
N ARG A 208 14.15 8.83 -26.36
CA ARG A 208 14.74 7.47 -26.22
C ARG A 208 16.08 7.28 -26.94
N GLY A 209 16.72 8.36 -27.41
CA GLY A 209 18.03 8.35 -28.06
C GLY A 209 19.17 7.93 -27.14
#